data_AF-A0A1M2ZVM8-F1
#
_entry.id   AF-A0A1M2ZVM8-F1
#
_cell.length_a   1.000
_cell.length_b   1.000
_cell.length_c   1.000
_cell.angle_alpha   90.00
_cell.angle_beta   90.00
_cell.angle_gamma   90.00
#
_symmetry.space_group_name_H-M   'P 1'
#
loop_
_entity.id
_entity.type
_entity.pdbx_description
1 polymer ?
#
loop_
_entity_poly.entity_id
_entity_poly.type
_entity_poly.pdbx_seq_one_letter_code
_entity_poly.pdbx_strand_id
1 'polypeptide(L)'
;MNYYTYRAIKGHVWMKLTDVSINGGARWYSALYWINLIDSTGHVWSDTFITKDWGVPAPYKQIATIPSGKSVRMCVTAQVTKTDGYGLFNTWTANLQWDNLNVQ
;
A
#
# COMPACT_ATOMS: atom_id res chain seq x y z
N MET A 1 6.85 -0.38 -9.91
CA MET A 1 5.84 0.59 -10.38
C MET A 1 5.46 1.44 -9.17
N ASN A 2 5.43 2.76 -9.32
CA ASN A 2 5.14 3.68 -8.20
C ASN A 2 3.72 4.22 -8.35
N TYR A 3 2.94 4.15 -7.28
CA TYR A 3 1.63 4.78 -7.20
C TYR A 3 1.70 5.98 -6.26
N TYR A 4 1.16 7.12 -6.70
CA TYR A 4 1.15 8.36 -5.94
C TYR A 4 -0.29 8.82 -5.69
N THR A 5 -0.56 9.20 -4.45
CA THR A 5 -1.83 9.86 -4.10
C THR A 5 -1.60 10.84 -2.95
N TYR A 6 -2.28 11.99 -3.00
CA TYR A 6 -2.23 13.03 -1.97
C TYR A 6 -3.56 13.05 -1.25
N ARG A 7 -3.53 12.94 0.09
CA ARG A 7 -4.72 13.16 0.91
C ARG A 7 -4.37 13.92 2.18
N ALA A 8 -5.33 14.67 2.71
CA ALA A 8 -5.25 15.21 4.07
C ALA A 8 -5.48 14.04 5.04
N ILE A 9 -4.48 13.74 5.87
CA ILE A 9 -4.51 12.60 6.79
C ILE A 9 -4.28 13.13 8.21
N LYS A 10 -5.00 12.59 9.19
CA LYS A 10 -4.85 12.91 10.61
C LYS A 10 -5.01 11.64 11.42
N GLY A 11 -4.28 11.50 12.53
CA GLY A 11 -4.42 10.37 13.45
C GLY A 11 -3.59 9.15 13.08
N HIS A 12 -4.02 7.99 13.56
CA HIS A 12 -3.35 6.71 13.31
C HIS A 12 -3.66 6.22 11.89
N VAL A 13 -2.61 6.04 11.10
CA VAL A 13 -2.73 5.55 9.74
C VAL A 13 -2.55 4.04 9.75
N TRP A 14 -3.61 3.35 9.36
CA TRP A 14 -3.63 1.89 9.21
C TRP A 14 -3.76 1.52 7.74
N MET A 15 -3.13 0.42 7.36
CA MET A 15 -3.17 -0.09 6.01
C MET A 15 -3.33 -1.60 6.02
N LYS A 16 -4.14 -2.11 5.09
CA LYS A 16 -4.30 -3.54 4.82
C LYS A 16 -4.17 -3.76 3.32
N LEU A 17 -3.44 -4.82 2.95
CA LEU A 17 -3.36 -5.27 1.56
C LEU A 17 -4.44 -6.33 1.32
N THR A 18 -5.27 -6.10 0.32
CA THR A 18 -6.24 -7.08 -0.18
C THR A 18 -5.70 -7.77 -1.42
N ASP A 19 -6.30 -8.90 -1.79
CA ASP A 19 -6.05 -9.48 -3.11
C ASP A 19 -6.50 -8.47 -4.17
N VAL A 20 -5.62 -8.21 -5.13
CA VAL A 20 -5.94 -7.37 -6.29
C VAL A 20 -6.29 -8.25 -7.47
N SER A 21 -7.26 -7.80 -8.27
CA SER A 21 -7.55 -8.44 -9.55
C SER A 21 -6.37 -8.22 -10.49
N ILE A 22 -5.77 -9.29 -10.95
CA ILE A 22 -4.67 -9.26 -11.92
C ILE A 22 -5.29 -9.48 -13.30
N ASN A 23 -5.04 -8.55 -14.22
CA ASN A 23 -5.40 -8.73 -15.62
C ASN A 23 -4.20 -9.25 -16.42
N GLY A 24 -4.43 -10.09 -17.43
CA GLY A 24 -3.33 -10.63 -18.27
C GLY A 24 -2.76 -11.99 -17.84
N GLY A 25 -3.50 -12.79 -17.07
CA GLY A 25 -3.21 -14.22 -16.85
C GLY A 25 -2.05 -14.56 -15.90
N ALA A 26 -1.30 -13.57 -15.41
CA ALA A 26 -0.26 -13.78 -14.42
C ALA A 26 -0.84 -14.11 -13.04
N ARG A 27 -0.18 -15.01 -12.30
CA ARG A 27 -0.49 -15.33 -10.90
C ARG A 27 0.62 -14.79 -10.00
N TRP A 28 0.24 -14.02 -8.98
CA TRP A 28 1.17 -13.53 -7.97
C TRP A 28 1.15 -14.52 -6.80
N TYR A 29 2.33 -14.88 -6.29
CA TYR A 29 2.44 -15.72 -5.08
C TYR A 29 2.55 -14.84 -3.85
N SER A 30 3.52 -13.93 -3.87
CA SER A 30 3.74 -12.95 -2.82
C SER A 30 4.14 -11.60 -3.39
N ALA A 31 3.87 -10.54 -2.64
CA ALA A 31 4.28 -9.19 -2.96
C ALA A 31 4.76 -8.47 -1.70
N LEU A 32 5.77 -7.63 -1.89
CA LEU A 32 6.27 -6.70 -0.89
C LEU A 32 5.95 -5.29 -1.39
N TYR A 33 5.20 -4.54 -0.58
CA TYR A 33 4.84 -3.15 -0.86
C TYR A 33 5.60 -2.23 0.06
N TRP A 34 6.52 -1.45 -0.49
CA TRP A 34 7.17 -0.32 0.17
C TRP A 34 6.22 0.87 0.19
N ILE A 35 6.10 1.52 1.34
CA ILE A 35 5.16 2.60 1.60
C ILE A 35 5.92 3.76 2.22
N ASN A 36 5.85 4.92 1.56
CA ASN A 36 6.34 6.18 2.11
C ASN A 36 5.21 7.16 2.32
N LEU A 37 5.21 7.83 3.47
CA LEU A 37 4.32 8.92 3.81
C LEU A 37 5.16 10.18 3.99
N ILE A 38 5.04 11.13 3.05
CA ILE A 38 5.90 12.32 2.99
C ILE A 38 5.02 13.57 2.92
N ASP A 39 5.20 14.53 3.82
CA ASP A 39 4.44 15.78 3.80
C ASP A 39 5.03 16.83 2.83
N SER A 40 4.34 17.97 2.69
CA SER A 40 4.77 19.07 1.82
C SER A 40 6.12 19.69 2.19
N THR A 41 6.61 19.47 3.41
CA THR A 41 7.91 19.96 3.87
C THR A 41 9.05 18.95 3.61
N GLY A 42 8.70 17.75 3.11
CA GLY A 42 9.66 16.66 2.88
C GLY A 42 9.86 15.77 4.11
N HIS A 43 9.14 16.00 5.21
CA HIS A 43 9.21 15.15 6.38
C HIS A 43 8.62 13.77 6.07
N VAL A 44 9.38 12.71 6.38
CA VAL A 44 8.99 11.31 6.19
C VAL A 44 8.34 10.80 7.47
N TRP A 45 7.02 10.67 7.46
CA TRP A 45 6.22 10.13 8.56
C TRP A 45 6.24 8.61 8.62
N SER A 46 6.51 7.96 7.49
CA SER A 46 6.62 6.51 7.39
C SER A 46 7.54 6.13 6.24
N ASP A 47 8.39 5.15 6.50
CA ASP A 47 9.14 4.39 5.51
C ASP A 47 9.11 2.93 5.96
N THR A 48 8.16 2.17 5.43
CA THR A 48 7.92 0.80 5.87
C THR A 48 7.49 -0.08 4.70
N PHE A 49 7.41 -1.38 4.95
CA PHE A 49 6.85 -2.32 3.99
C PHE A 49 5.75 -3.18 4.60
N ILE A 50 4.86 -3.67 3.74
CA ILE A 50 3.87 -4.71 4.06
C ILE A 50 4.05 -5.85 3.05
N THR A 51 4.02 -7.09 3.54
CA THR A 51 4.02 -8.28 2.71
C THR A 51 2.60 -8.79 2.52
N LYS A 52 2.33 -9.38 1.36
CA LYS A 52 1.06 -10.01 1.01
C LYS A 52 1.30 -11.32 0.29
N ASP A 53 0.76 -12.40 0.84
CA ASP A 53 0.65 -13.68 0.15
C ASP A 53 -0.74 -13.81 -0.46
N TRP A 54 -0.85 -14.21 -1.72
CA TRP A 54 -2.14 -14.25 -2.43
C TRP A 54 -3.09 -15.30 -1.85
N GLY A 55 -4.38 -14.98 -1.76
CA GLY A 55 -5.38 -15.87 -1.17
C GLY A 55 -5.35 -15.93 0.36
N VAL A 56 -4.38 -15.31 1.01
CA VAL A 56 -4.30 -15.18 2.47
C VAL A 56 -4.78 -13.79 2.90
N PRO A 57 -5.81 -13.66 3.75
CA PRO A 57 -6.20 -12.36 4.29
C PRO A 57 -5.04 -11.71 5.07
N ALA A 58 -4.60 -10.53 4.67
CA ALA A 58 -3.59 -9.78 5.41
C ALA A 58 -4.22 -9.04 6.61
N PRO A 59 -3.52 -8.93 7.75
CA PRO A 59 -3.95 -8.10 8.86
C PRO A 59 -3.81 -6.60 8.51
N TYR A 60 -4.48 -5.75 9.28
CA TYR A 60 -4.14 -4.33 9.30
C TYR A 60 -2.78 -4.13 9.96
N LYS A 61 -1.99 -3.21 9.41
CA LYS A 61 -0.74 -2.72 10.00
C LYS A 61 -0.84 -1.21 10.19
N GLN A 62 -0.52 -0.73 11.39
CA GLN A 62 -0.31 0.69 11.61
C GLN A 62 1.01 1.11 10.98
N ILE A 63 1.00 2.13 10.13
CA ILE A 63 2.19 2.58 9.40
C ILE A 63 2.70 3.95 9.85
N ALA A 64 1.83 4.77 10.46
CA ALA A 64 2.22 6.08 11.02
C ALA A 64 1.21 6.59 12.05
N THR A 65 1.62 7.62 12.78
CA THR A 65 0.73 8.51 13.52
C THR A 65 1.02 9.93 13.05
N ILE A 66 0.03 10.58 12.43
CA ILE A 66 0.19 11.91 11.82
C ILE A 66 -0.60 12.94 12.65
N PRO A 67 0.03 14.04 13.11
CA PRO A 67 -0.67 15.12 13.79
C PRO A 67 -1.79 15.73 12.94
N SER A 68 -2.82 16.26 13.59
CA SER A 68 -3.92 16.91 12.88
C SER A 68 -3.44 18.09 12.02
N GLY A 69 -4.04 18.27 10.84
CA GLY A 69 -3.77 19.41 9.95
C GLY A 69 -2.61 19.22 8.98
N LYS A 70 -2.05 18.00 8.86
CA LYS A 70 -1.00 17.70 7.87
C LYS A 70 -1.59 17.08 6.60
N SER A 71 -1.13 17.56 5.45
CA SER A 71 -1.36 16.91 4.15
C SER A 71 -0.16 16.03 3.83
N VAL A 72 -0.39 14.78 3.48
CA VAL A 72 0.67 13.80 3.29
C VAL A 72 0.49 13.08 1.96
N ARG A 73 1.58 12.98 1.21
CA ARG A 73 1.70 12.18 0.00
C ARG A 73 2.03 10.75 0.38
N MET A 74 1.25 9.81 -0.10
CA MET A 74 1.63 8.41 -0.05
C MET A 74 2.27 8.00 -1.37
N CYS A 75 3.43 7.37 -1.27
CA CYS A 75 4.10 6.66 -2.35
C CYS A 75 4.08 5.17 -2.03
N VAL A 76 3.62 4.36 -2.97
CA VAL A 76 3.65 2.89 -2.84
C VAL A 76 4.43 2.29 -3.99
N THR A 77 5.43 1.47 -3.66
CA THR A 77 6.22 0.71 -4.63
C THR A 77 6.01 -0.77 -4.38
N ALA A 78 5.46 -1.48 -5.37
CA ALA A 78 5.26 -2.93 -5.29
C ALA A 78 6.42 -3.69 -5.94
N GLN A 79 6.97 -4.65 -5.21
CA GLN A 79 7.83 -5.72 -5.71
C GLN A 79 7.04 -7.03 -5.63
N VAL A 80 6.96 -7.74 -6.75
CA VAL A 80 6.07 -8.90 -6.90
C VAL A 80 6.89 -10.13 -7.26
N THR A 81 6.61 -11.23 -6.57
CA THR A 81 7.12 -12.56 -6.92
C THR A 81 6.04 -13.29 -7.72
N LYS A 82 6.31 -13.52 -9.02
CA LYS A 82 5.47 -14.31 -9.93
C LYS A 82 6.02 -15.71 -10.11
N THR A 83 5.15 -16.70 -10.31
CA THR A 83 5.55 -18.11 -10.53
C THR A 83 5.44 -18.58 -11.99
N ASP A 84 4.72 -17.85 -12.85
CA ASP A 84 4.31 -18.37 -14.15
C ASP A 84 4.24 -17.27 -15.23
N GLY A 85 4.98 -17.47 -16.33
CA GLY A 85 4.93 -16.67 -17.56
C GLY A 85 6.02 -15.61 -17.72
N TYR A 86 6.96 -15.84 -18.64
CA TYR A 86 7.77 -14.77 -19.24
C TYR A 86 6.86 -13.85 -20.09
N GLY A 87 7.05 -12.53 -20.04
CA GLY A 87 6.42 -11.59 -20.97
C GLY A 87 5.03 -11.02 -20.63
N LEU A 88 4.42 -11.37 -19.49
CA LEU A 88 3.11 -10.83 -19.12
C LEU A 88 3.22 -9.45 -18.43
N PHE A 89 2.51 -8.46 -18.97
CA PHE A 89 2.35 -7.15 -18.36
C PHE A 89 1.36 -7.23 -17.20
N ASN A 90 1.78 -6.79 -16.01
CA ASN A 90 0.94 -6.77 -14.82
C ASN A 90 0.39 -5.36 -14.60
N THR A 91 -0.88 -5.13 -14.94
CA THR A 91 -1.65 -4.00 -14.43
C THR A 91 -2.49 -4.48 -13.27
N TRP A 92 -2.33 -3.86 -12.11
CA TRP A 92 -3.14 -4.13 -10.93
C TRP A 92 -3.85 -2.85 -10.50
N THR A 93 -5.01 -3.02 -9.89
CA THR A 93 -5.78 -1.94 -9.26
C THR A 93 -5.94 -2.29 -7.80
N ALA A 94 -5.48 -1.42 -6.90
CA ALA A 94 -5.77 -1.58 -5.47
C ALA A 94 -6.82 -0.57 -5.02
N ASN A 95 -7.68 -1.05 -4.13
CA ASN A 95 -8.52 -0.18 -3.31
C ASN A 95 -7.73 0.15 -2.05
N LEU A 96 -7.20 1.37 -2.00
CA LEU A 96 -6.54 1.88 -0.80
C LEU A 96 -7.62 2.38 0.16
N GLN A 97 -7.89 1.59 1.19
CA GLN A 97 -8.66 2.02 2.36
C GLN A 97 -7.68 2.38 3.48
N TRP A 98 -7.80 3.60 3.98
CA TRP A 98 -6.92 4.27 4.93
C TRP A 98 -7.77 5.22 5.74
N ASP A 99 -8.78 4.65 6.35
CA ASP A 99 -9.60 5.38 7.31
C ASP A 99 -8.88 5.31 8.65
N ASN A 100 -8.98 6.38 9.44
CA ASN A 100 -8.79 6.23 10.89
C ASN A 100 -9.75 5.13 11.29
N LEU A 101 -9.22 3.95 11.64
CA LEU A 101 -10.04 2.97 12.32
C LEU A 101 -10.51 3.68 13.59
N ASN A 102 -11.79 4.06 13.62
CA ASN A 102 -12.52 4.01 14.87
C ASN A 102 -12.56 2.52 15.21
N VAL A 103 -11.48 2.00 15.79
CA VAL A 103 -11.52 0.71 16.46
C VAL A 103 -12.45 0.94 17.65
N GLN A 104 -13.74 0.67 17.44
CA GLN A 104 -14.71 0.45 18.50
C GLN A 104 -14.50 -0.97 19.05
#